data_AF-B9XIS7-F1
#
_entry.id   AF-B9XIS7-F1
#
_cell.length_a   1.000
_cell.length_b   1.000
_cell.length_c   1.000
_cell.angle_alpha   90.00
_cell.angle_beta   90.00
_cell.angle_gamma   90.00
#
_symmetry.space_group_name_H-M   'P 1'
#
loop_
_entity.id
_entity.type
_entity.pdbx_description
1 polymer ?
#
loop_
_entity_poly.entity_id
_entity_poly.type
_entity_poly.pdbx_seq_one_letter_code
_entity_poly.pdbx_strand_id
1 'polypeptide(L)'
;MLKSNLIASLLLLIATIGRAQPAEPTPAEIKQMLQERVDATGKGVGIVLGLIDESGTKIIQCGEMGRTNQTLNGDTLFEIGSVSKVLTASLLADMVQRGEVKLDDPVSKYLPTSVHMPTRNGKEITLLDLATQSSGLPRLPDNLESADERNPYVDYTVDQLYEFLSDYNLKRDIGVKYEYSNLGVGLLGHVLALKAGTNYEALVKERVCRPLGMTNTVVMITPELKARLAIPHNESGRPVSNWDIVTLAGAGGLRSTVNDMLKFLSANMGVLQSPLTTAMDLAQEAHRPAGGPNMKIGLCWHINLRHGTELVWHNGETGGYHSFIGFDKKSKRGVVILSNSANDIDDIGFHLLNPKFNLAKVEVKKPRNTIALSADALVNYVGVYRLNPAVVFNVRNNGDQLLVQLTGQSYLEVYPESESEFFYEAVDAQLTFNKDKQGRITSLVLHQNGFDQKAKKISDQPLKQRVAVKLDPKTYDDYVGKYELGLFAEFTIKRSGNNLLAKLTGQSFLGIFPQSATEFFYKEVEAQLTFEKDANGKVTALILHQNGIDQKAKKVQ
;
A
#
# COMPACT_ATOMS: atom_id res chain seq x y z
N MET A 1 38.88 -74.79 48.09
CA MET A 1 38.12 -73.60 47.65
C MET A 1 39.10 -72.62 47.01
N LEU A 2 39.11 -72.53 45.68
CA LEU A 2 39.75 -71.45 44.94
C LEU A 2 38.83 -71.18 43.73
N LYS A 3 38.20 -70.00 43.68
CA LYS A 3 37.42 -69.55 42.53
C LYS A 3 38.18 -68.42 41.84
N SER A 4 38.54 -68.68 40.59
CA SER A 4 39.07 -67.72 39.62
C SER A 4 37.92 -66.93 39.02
N ASN A 5 38.04 -65.60 38.92
CA ASN A 5 37.11 -64.75 38.17
C ASN A 5 37.89 -64.00 37.09
N LEU A 6 37.49 -64.27 35.84
CA LEU A 6 37.96 -63.68 34.60
C LEU A 6 37.16 -62.39 34.35
N ILE A 7 37.82 -61.23 34.20
CA ILE A 7 37.18 -59.97 33.80
C ILE A 7 37.30 -59.84 32.28
N ALA A 8 36.17 -59.85 31.57
CA ALA A 8 36.07 -59.50 30.16
C ALA A 8 35.77 -58.00 30.02
N SER A 9 36.62 -57.29 29.27
CA SER A 9 36.44 -55.86 28.95
C SER A 9 35.53 -55.72 27.72
N LEU A 10 34.43 -54.96 27.85
CA LEU A 10 33.52 -54.62 26.76
C LEU A 10 33.85 -53.21 26.25
N LEU A 11 34.36 -53.10 25.01
CA LEU A 11 34.55 -51.83 24.30
C LEU A 11 33.19 -51.29 23.85
N LEU A 12 32.82 -50.10 24.34
CA LEU A 12 31.62 -49.39 23.92
C LEU A 12 31.93 -48.52 22.69
N LEU A 13 31.39 -48.89 21.53
CA LEU A 13 31.41 -48.07 20.31
C LEU A 13 30.40 -46.91 20.48
N ILE A 14 30.88 -45.68 20.66
CA ILE A 14 30.01 -44.49 20.66
C ILE A 14 29.73 -44.13 19.20
N ALA A 15 28.54 -44.50 18.70
CA ALA A 15 28.03 -44.01 17.44
C ALA A 15 27.65 -42.53 17.60
N THR A 16 28.40 -41.64 16.95
CA THR A 16 28.04 -40.23 16.82
C THR A 16 26.80 -40.13 15.94
N ILE A 17 25.63 -39.95 16.54
CA ILE A 17 24.41 -39.57 15.81
C ILE A 17 24.63 -38.13 15.33
N GLY A 18 25.04 -37.97 14.07
CA GLY A 18 25.03 -36.67 13.41
C GLY A 18 23.59 -36.14 13.41
N ARG A 19 23.37 -34.95 13.97
CA ARG A 19 22.09 -34.24 13.83
C ARG A 19 21.91 -33.95 12.34
N ALA A 20 20.98 -34.66 11.70
CA ALA A 20 20.53 -34.32 10.36
C ALA A 20 20.04 -32.87 10.36
N GLN A 21 20.56 -32.06 9.45
CA GLN A 21 20.02 -30.73 9.18
C GLN A 21 18.56 -30.90 8.74
N PRO A 22 17.61 -30.10 9.24
CA PRO A 22 16.21 -30.21 8.81
C PRO A 22 16.15 -30.13 7.28
N ALA A 23 15.38 -31.04 6.69
CA ALA A 23 15.21 -31.08 5.23
C ALA A 23 14.66 -29.74 4.74
N GLU A 24 15.15 -29.29 3.58
CA GLU A 24 14.61 -28.08 2.96
C GLU A 24 13.14 -28.28 2.57
N PRO A 25 12.30 -27.25 2.71
CA PRO A 25 10.91 -27.35 2.32
C PRO A 25 10.79 -27.61 0.82
N THR A 26 9.94 -28.57 0.48
CA THR A 26 9.60 -28.93 -0.90
C THR A 26 8.86 -27.77 -1.59
N PRO A 27 8.85 -27.72 -2.94
CA PRO A 27 8.07 -26.71 -3.67
C PRO A 27 6.57 -26.71 -3.31
N ALA A 28 6.02 -27.88 -2.93
CA ALA A 28 4.63 -27.99 -2.49
C ALA A 28 4.39 -27.33 -1.13
N GLU A 29 5.29 -27.52 -0.16
CA GLU A 29 5.21 -26.87 1.15
C GLU A 29 5.35 -25.34 1.02
N ILE A 30 6.27 -24.87 0.18
CA ILE A 30 6.41 -23.43 -0.08
C ILE A 30 5.16 -22.88 -0.74
N LYS A 31 4.61 -23.57 -1.76
CA LYS A 31 3.37 -23.14 -2.40
C LYS A 31 2.21 -23.07 -1.41
N GLN A 32 2.13 -23.99 -0.45
CA GLN A 32 1.14 -23.96 0.63
C GLN A 32 1.31 -22.72 1.53
N MET A 33 2.55 -22.36 1.91
CA MET A 33 2.81 -21.13 2.68
C MET A 33 2.35 -19.88 1.91
N LEU A 34 2.55 -19.82 0.59
CA LEU A 34 2.08 -18.71 -0.23
C LEU A 34 0.55 -18.70 -0.35
N GLN A 35 -0.07 -19.88 -0.51
CA GLN A 35 -1.51 -20.02 -0.63
C GLN A 35 -2.24 -19.51 0.61
N GLU A 36 -1.72 -19.79 1.80
CA GLU A 36 -2.29 -19.27 3.06
C GLU A 36 -2.32 -17.73 3.10
N ARG A 37 -1.32 -17.05 2.53
CA ARG A 37 -1.28 -15.57 2.43
C ARG A 37 -2.28 -15.04 1.41
N VAL A 38 -2.37 -15.69 0.26
CA VAL A 38 -3.32 -15.35 -0.80
C VAL A 38 -4.74 -15.51 -0.27
N ASP A 39 -5.06 -16.66 0.33
CA ASP A 39 -6.40 -16.98 0.85
C ASP A 39 -6.82 -16.05 2.00
N ALA A 40 -5.87 -15.67 2.87
CA ALA A 40 -6.15 -14.72 3.94
C ALA A 40 -6.43 -13.29 3.44
N THR A 41 -5.84 -12.90 2.31
CA THR A 41 -6.03 -11.56 1.75
C THR A 41 -7.31 -11.47 0.90
N GLY A 42 -7.50 -12.41 -0.03
CA GLY A 42 -8.65 -12.45 -0.94
C GLY A 42 -8.28 -12.55 -2.42
N LYS A 43 -9.29 -12.39 -3.29
CA LYS A 43 -9.17 -12.50 -4.75
C LYS A 43 -8.24 -11.43 -5.33
N GLY A 44 -7.63 -11.72 -6.50
CA GLY A 44 -6.78 -10.77 -7.23
C GLY A 44 -5.35 -10.61 -6.72
N VAL A 45 -5.01 -11.22 -5.57
CA VAL A 45 -3.67 -11.18 -4.97
C VAL A 45 -2.84 -12.37 -5.41
N GLY A 46 -1.54 -12.15 -5.58
CA GLY A 46 -0.58 -13.12 -6.01
C GLY A 46 0.83 -12.81 -5.50
N ILE A 47 1.59 -13.89 -5.31
CA ILE A 47 2.95 -13.87 -4.79
C ILE A 47 3.85 -14.66 -5.73
N VAL A 48 4.97 -14.08 -6.12
CA VAL A 48 6.05 -14.77 -6.85
C VAL A 48 7.27 -14.81 -5.94
N LEU A 49 7.76 -16.02 -5.72
CA LEU A 49 8.91 -16.32 -4.87
C LEU A 49 10.03 -16.92 -5.72
N GLY A 50 11.23 -16.37 -5.57
CA GLY A 50 12.47 -16.91 -6.13
C GLY A 50 13.36 -17.44 -5.02
N LEU A 51 13.84 -18.67 -5.20
CA LEU A 51 14.93 -19.26 -4.43
C LEU A 51 16.18 -19.30 -5.26
N ILE A 52 17.33 -19.10 -4.63
CA ILE A 52 18.63 -19.31 -5.25
C ILE A 52 19.64 -19.90 -4.28
N ASP A 53 20.42 -20.84 -4.78
CA ASP A 53 21.63 -21.35 -4.15
C ASP A 53 22.68 -21.69 -5.23
N GLU A 54 23.76 -22.37 -4.84
CA GLU A 54 24.81 -22.80 -5.78
C GLU A 54 24.33 -23.83 -6.82
N SER A 55 23.17 -24.48 -6.61
CA SER A 55 22.56 -25.41 -7.58
C SER A 55 21.69 -24.71 -8.64
N GLY A 56 21.34 -23.44 -8.41
CA GLY A 56 20.61 -22.59 -9.36
C GLY A 56 19.36 -21.95 -8.76
N THR A 57 18.46 -21.50 -9.64
CA THR A 57 17.25 -20.76 -9.27
C THR A 57 15.99 -21.60 -9.38
N LYS A 58 15.04 -21.41 -8.47
CA LYS A 58 13.68 -21.96 -8.54
C LYS A 58 12.66 -20.86 -8.33
N ILE A 59 11.60 -20.85 -9.13
CA ILE A 59 10.49 -19.88 -9.01
C ILE A 59 9.21 -20.62 -8.67
N ILE A 60 8.53 -20.14 -7.64
CA ILE A 60 7.26 -20.66 -7.15
C ILE A 60 6.30 -19.48 -7.10
N GLN A 61 5.10 -19.66 -7.66
CA GLN A 61 4.09 -18.62 -7.73
C GLN A 61 2.73 -19.14 -7.27
N CYS A 62 1.94 -18.26 -6.69
CA CYS A 62 0.61 -18.55 -6.16
C CYS A 62 -0.30 -17.32 -6.31
N GLY A 63 -1.59 -17.53 -6.56
CA GLY A 63 -2.56 -16.45 -6.73
C GLY A 63 -2.57 -15.82 -8.12
N GLU A 64 -2.98 -14.56 -8.18
CA GLU A 64 -3.37 -13.85 -9.40
C GLU A 64 -2.62 -12.52 -9.56
N MET A 65 -2.54 -12.04 -10.81
CA MET A 65 -1.99 -10.72 -11.13
C MET A 65 -3.00 -9.57 -10.87
N GLY A 66 -4.24 -9.90 -10.50
CA GLY A 66 -5.36 -8.96 -10.37
C GLY A 66 -6.01 -8.58 -11.70
N ARG A 67 -5.76 -9.33 -12.77
CA ARG A 67 -6.41 -9.22 -14.08
C ARG A 67 -6.87 -10.58 -14.56
N THR A 68 -8.04 -10.64 -15.19
CA THR A 68 -8.56 -11.87 -15.79
C THR A 68 -7.67 -12.29 -16.98
N ASN A 69 -7.44 -13.59 -17.14
CA ASN A 69 -6.68 -14.19 -18.25
C ASN A 69 -5.18 -13.82 -18.36
N GLN A 70 -4.55 -13.32 -17.30
CA GLN A 70 -3.09 -13.14 -17.26
C GLN A 70 -2.46 -13.97 -16.13
N THR A 71 -1.46 -14.77 -16.48
CA THR A 71 -0.80 -15.67 -15.52
C THR A 71 0.35 -14.98 -14.83
N LEU A 72 0.30 -14.94 -13.49
CA LEU A 72 1.40 -14.56 -12.63
C LEU A 72 2.63 -15.43 -12.88
N ASN A 73 3.80 -14.82 -13.07
CA ASN A 73 5.05 -15.53 -13.37
C ASN A 73 6.31 -14.72 -13.00
N GLY A 74 7.50 -15.30 -13.20
CA GLY A 74 8.80 -14.68 -12.89
C GLY A 74 9.10 -13.34 -13.59
N ASP A 75 8.40 -13.02 -14.68
CA ASP A 75 8.50 -11.75 -15.44
C ASP A 75 7.37 -10.76 -15.13
N THR A 76 6.52 -11.08 -14.15
CA THR A 76 5.54 -10.14 -13.60
C THR A 76 6.26 -9.00 -12.87
N LEU A 77 5.85 -7.77 -13.16
CA LEU A 77 6.37 -6.56 -12.54
C LEU A 77 5.61 -6.23 -11.26
N PHE A 78 6.37 -5.81 -10.25
CA PHE A 78 5.88 -5.31 -8.98
C PHE A 78 6.62 -4.03 -8.61
N GLU A 79 6.00 -3.16 -7.81
CA GLU A 79 6.78 -2.17 -7.05
C GLU A 79 7.58 -2.92 -5.99
N ILE A 80 8.89 -2.72 -5.97
CA ILE A 80 9.77 -3.39 -4.99
C ILE A 80 10.00 -2.50 -3.76
N GLY A 81 9.34 -1.33 -3.71
CA GLY A 81 9.42 -0.37 -2.63
C GLY A 81 10.85 -0.19 -2.13
N SER A 82 11.03 -0.30 -0.81
CA SER A 82 12.32 -0.05 -0.18
C SER A 82 13.44 -1.03 -0.52
N VAL A 83 13.20 -2.13 -1.22
CA VAL A 83 14.29 -2.93 -1.83
C VAL A 83 15.07 -2.09 -2.85
N SER A 84 14.49 -1.02 -3.40
CA SER A 84 15.21 -0.02 -4.22
C SER A 84 16.48 0.50 -3.55
N LYS A 85 16.49 0.61 -2.21
CA LYS A 85 17.61 1.14 -1.43
C LYS A 85 18.89 0.31 -1.59
N VAL A 86 18.77 -1.02 -1.72
CA VAL A 86 19.95 -1.88 -1.89
C VAL A 86 20.53 -1.80 -3.30
N LEU A 87 19.73 -1.47 -4.31
CA LEU A 87 20.25 -1.13 -5.64
C LEU A 87 20.96 0.24 -5.62
N THR A 88 20.41 1.23 -4.90
CA THR A 88 21.08 2.52 -4.65
C THR A 88 22.39 2.34 -3.90
N ALA A 89 22.46 1.39 -2.96
CA ALA A 89 23.69 1.07 -2.25
C ALA A 89 24.75 0.44 -3.15
N SER A 90 24.37 -0.50 -4.03
CA SER A 90 25.30 -1.05 -5.04
C SER A 90 25.81 0.04 -5.97
N LEU A 91 24.96 1.02 -6.33
CA LEU A 91 25.38 2.17 -7.13
C LEU A 91 26.37 3.07 -6.37
N LEU A 92 26.09 3.41 -5.10
CA LEU A 92 27.03 4.16 -4.25
C LEU A 92 28.38 3.44 -4.19
N ALA A 93 28.37 2.14 -3.92
CA ALA A 93 29.59 1.35 -3.79
C ALA A 93 30.38 1.23 -5.10
N ASP A 94 29.72 1.09 -6.26
CA ASP A 94 30.36 1.14 -7.58
C ASP A 94 31.04 2.51 -7.81
N MET A 95 30.36 3.61 -7.48
CA MET A 95 30.94 4.95 -7.62
C MET A 95 32.11 5.20 -6.66
N VAL A 96 32.08 4.62 -5.45
CA VAL A 96 33.23 4.62 -4.51
C VAL A 96 34.40 3.83 -5.08
N GLN A 97 34.14 2.62 -5.59
CA GLN A 97 35.18 1.77 -6.20
C GLN A 97 35.85 2.45 -7.40
N ARG A 98 35.09 3.25 -8.17
CA ARG A 98 35.59 4.05 -9.30
C ARG A 98 36.31 5.34 -8.88
N GLY A 99 36.30 5.68 -7.59
CA GLY A 99 36.86 6.93 -7.08
C GLY A 99 36.08 8.18 -7.48
N GLU A 100 34.81 8.02 -7.91
CA GLU A 100 33.95 9.13 -8.31
C GLU A 100 33.39 9.88 -7.09
N VAL A 101 33.16 9.16 -5.99
CA VAL A 101 32.73 9.69 -4.68
C VAL A 101 33.45 8.96 -3.55
N LYS A 102 33.37 9.49 -2.33
CA LYS A 102 33.80 8.82 -1.09
C LYS A 102 32.63 8.74 -0.10
N LEU A 103 32.62 7.71 0.74
CA LEU A 103 31.58 7.53 1.75
C LEU A 103 31.52 8.70 2.75
N ASP A 104 32.66 9.30 3.07
CA ASP A 104 32.79 10.43 3.99
C ASP A 104 32.66 11.80 3.32
N ASP A 105 32.41 11.84 2.00
CA ASP A 105 32.13 13.12 1.34
C ASP A 105 30.84 13.74 1.92
N PRO A 106 30.84 15.06 2.22
CA PRO A 106 29.64 15.75 2.62
C PRO A 106 28.66 15.83 1.45
N VAL A 107 27.37 15.64 1.72
CA VAL A 107 26.30 15.64 0.71
C VAL A 107 26.24 16.98 -0.03
N SER A 108 26.54 18.09 0.68
CA SER A 108 26.59 19.45 0.15
C SER A 108 27.53 19.61 -1.05
N LYS A 109 28.60 18.80 -1.13
CA LYS A 109 29.56 18.79 -2.23
C LYS A 109 28.93 18.48 -3.60
N TYR A 110 27.81 17.77 -3.62
CA TYR A 110 27.16 17.27 -4.83
C TYR A 110 25.86 17.98 -5.18
N LEU A 111 25.45 18.95 -4.35
CA LEU A 111 24.25 19.75 -4.56
C LEU A 111 24.59 21.10 -5.20
N PRO A 112 23.61 21.77 -5.83
CA PRO A 112 23.77 23.15 -6.25
C PRO A 112 24.16 24.04 -5.06
N THR A 113 25.00 25.05 -5.29
CA THR A 113 25.50 25.94 -4.23
C THR A 113 24.41 26.76 -3.54
N SER A 114 23.23 26.85 -4.14
CA SER A 114 22.04 27.50 -3.58
C SER A 114 21.29 26.64 -2.56
N VAL A 115 21.60 25.34 -2.46
CA VAL A 115 20.94 24.42 -1.53
C VAL A 115 21.77 24.32 -0.26
N HIS A 116 21.16 24.63 0.87
CA HIS A 116 21.83 24.55 2.16
C HIS A 116 21.51 23.21 2.82
N MET A 117 22.52 22.35 3.02
CA MET A 117 22.30 21.13 3.78
C MET A 117 22.20 21.44 5.28
N PRO A 118 21.27 20.78 6.00
CA PRO A 118 21.15 21.01 7.42
C PRO A 118 22.38 20.41 8.13
N THR A 119 22.95 21.19 9.04
CA THR A 119 24.13 20.81 9.83
C THR A 119 23.78 20.79 11.31
N ARG A 120 24.58 20.11 12.13
CA ARG A 120 24.41 20.13 13.58
C ARG A 120 25.75 19.97 14.29
N ASN A 121 26.00 20.83 15.28
CA ASN A 121 27.26 20.87 16.03
C ASN A 121 28.51 20.98 15.14
N GLY A 122 28.42 21.74 14.05
CA GLY A 122 29.52 21.91 13.09
C GLY A 122 29.80 20.69 12.19
N LYS A 123 28.95 19.65 12.23
CA LYS A 123 29.07 18.45 11.39
C LYS A 123 28.11 18.52 10.19
N GLU A 124 28.60 18.12 9.03
CA GLU A 124 27.82 17.93 7.80
C GLU A 124 27.35 16.47 7.66
N ILE A 125 26.22 16.28 6.96
CA ILE A 125 25.72 14.94 6.62
C ILE A 125 26.59 14.38 5.48
N THR A 126 27.09 13.15 5.64
CA THR A 126 27.89 12.44 4.62
C THR A 126 27.06 11.42 3.82
N LEU A 127 27.59 10.94 2.69
CA LEU A 127 26.98 9.84 1.93
C LEU A 127 26.81 8.57 2.79
N LEU A 128 27.78 8.28 3.67
CA LEU A 128 27.70 7.19 4.64
C LEU A 128 26.53 7.37 5.61
N ASP A 129 26.31 8.59 6.10
CA ASP A 129 25.21 8.87 7.02
C ASP A 129 23.83 8.64 6.37
N LEU A 130 23.70 8.95 5.07
CA LEU A 130 22.50 8.65 4.30
C LEU A 130 22.32 7.12 4.11
N ALA A 131 23.37 6.42 3.65
CA ALA A 131 23.31 4.99 3.35
C ALA A 131 23.12 4.12 4.60
N THR A 132 23.63 4.55 5.75
CA THR A 132 23.48 3.87 7.05
C THR A 132 22.30 4.41 7.86
N GLN A 133 21.45 5.24 7.26
CA GLN A 133 20.22 5.79 7.85
C GLN A 133 20.44 6.40 9.24
N SER A 134 21.44 7.28 9.34
CA SER A 134 21.83 7.94 10.59
C SER A 134 22.21 9.40 10.40
N SER A 135 21.71 10.01 9.32
CA SER A 135 21.88 11.43 9.00
C SER A 135 21.18 12.40 9.95
N GLY A 136 20.21 11.95 10.73
CA GLY A 136 19.35 12.83 11.53
C GLY A 136 18.16 13.41 10.75
N LEU A 137 18.06 13.13 9.44
CA LEU A 137 16.90 13.50 8.62
C LEU A 137 15.67 12.66 9.03
N PRO A 138 14.45 13.24 8.93
CA PRO A 138 13.22 12.54 9.25
C PRO A 138 12.93 11.42 8.23
N ARG A 139 11.91 10.61 8.52
CA ARG A 139 11.47 9.55 7.59
C ARG A 139 11.13 10.10 6.21
N LEU A 140 10.35 11.18 6.19
CA LEU A 140 9.86 11.91 5.03
C LEU A 140 9.98 13.42 5.30
N PRO A 141 10.09 14.24 4.26
CA PRO A 141 10.05 15.69 4.41
C PRO A 141 8.63 16.12 4.83
N ASP A 142 8.52 17.18 5.63
CA ASP A 142 7.24 17.66 6.16
C ASP A 142 6.47 18.58 5.20
N ASN A 143 7.10 18.98 4.09
CA ASN A 143 6.47 19.62 2.94
C ASN A 143 6.06 18.61 1.83
N LEU A 144 6.02 17.32 2.14
CA LEU A 144 5.48 16.30 1.23
C LEU A 144 3.95 16.40 1.19
N GLU A 145 3.44 17.19 0.25
CA GLU A 145 2.01 17.35 -0.03
C GLU A 145 1.69 16.82 -1.43
N SER A 146 0.55 16.12 -1.57
CA SER A 146 0.06 15.59 -2.85
C SER A 146 -1.44 15.85 -3.00
N ALA A 147 -1.87 16.20 -4.21
CA ALA A 147 -3.30 16.35 -4.51
C ALA A 147 -4.02 14.99 -4.66
N ASP A 148 -3.27 13.91 -4.90
CA ASP A 148 -3.79 12.54 -4.88
C ASP A 148 -3.23 11.76 -3.69
N GLU A 149 -4.01 11.66 -2.62
CA GLU A 149 -3.66 10.91 -1.41
C GLU A 149 -3.34 9.43 -1.69
N ARG A 150 -3.82 8.87 -2.81
CA ARG A 150 -3.56 7.47 -3.21
C ARG A 150 -2.20 7.31 -3.90
N ASN A 151 -1.58 8.41 -4.33
CA ASN A 151 -0.25 8.47 -4.92
C ASN A 151 0.56 9.60 -4.24
N PRO A 152 0.99 9.42 -2.99
CA PRO A 152 1.42 10.51 -2.11
C PRO A 152 2.75 11.15 -2.49
N TYR A 153 3.47 10.61 -3.48
CA TYR A 153 4.78 11.11 -3.92
C TYR A 153 4.75 11.81 -5.28
N VAL A 154 3.63 11.71 -6.02
CA VAL A 154 3.56 12.07 -7.45
C VAL A 154 3.87 13.54 -7.72
N ASP A 155 3.47 14.42 -6.80
CA ASP A 155 3.63 15.86 -6.93
C ASP A 155 4.92 16.39 -6.27
N TYR A 156 5.71 15.53 -5.60
CA TYR A 156 6.90 15.97 -4.88
C TYR A 156 8.06 16.23 -5.84
N THR A 157 8.55 17.47 -5.86
CA THR A 157 9.56 17.95 -6.82
C THR A 157 10.95 18.08 -6.21
N VAL A 158 11.97 18.19 -7.08
CA VAL A 158 13.35 18.49 -6.66
C VAL A 158 13.44 19.86 -5.97
N ASP A 159 12.65 20.85 -6.40
CA ASP A 159 12.63 22.17 -5.78
C ASP A 159 12.09 22.12 -4.35
N GLN A 160 11.01 21.36 -4.11
CA GLN A 160 10.51 21.11 -2.74
C GLN A 160 11.52 20.34 -1.88
N LEU A 161 12.27 19.41 -2.46
CA LEU A 161 13.38 18.74 -1.76
C LEU A 161 14.45 19.75 -1.34
N TYR A 162 14.83 20.68 -2.21
CA TYR A 162 15.84 21.69 -1.92
C TYR A 162 15.37 22.74 -0.91
N GLU A 163 14.11 23.16 -0.99
CA GLU A 163 13.44 24.02 -0.01
C GLU A 163 13.46 23.35 1.37
N PHE A 164 12.98 22.10 1.45
CA PHE A 164 12.99 21.33 2.69
C PHE A 164 14.40 21.26 3.30
N LEU A 165 15.41 20.89 2.50
CA LEU A 165 16.77 20.73 3.02
C LEU A 165 17.33 22.05 3.57
N SER A 166 17.03 23.16 2.89
CA SER A 166 17.54 24.49 3.26
C SER A 166 16.90 25.05 4.53
N ASP A 167 15.65 24.69 4.80
CA ASP A 167 14.89 25.20 5.95
C ASP A 167 14.87 24.25 7.15
N TYR A 168 15.22 22.98 6.94
CA TYR A 168 15.12 21.96 7.98
C TYR A 168 16.18 22.11 9.07
N ASN A 169 15.76 22.03 10.33
CA ASN A 169 16.66 21.98 11.47
C ASN A 169 16.75 20.56 12.04
N LEU A 170 17.95 19.97 12.02
CA LEU A 170 18.18 18.62 12.55
C LEU A 170 17.80 18.56 14.03
N LYS A 171 16.91 17.63 14.39
CA LYS A 171 16.49 17.39 15.79
C LYS A 171 17.45 16.47 16.54
N ARG A 172 18.40 15.83 15.85
CA ARG A 172 19.31 14.81 16.39
C ARG A 172 20.71 14.94 15.78
N ASP A 173 21.72 14.54 16.54
CA ASP A 173 23.11 14.55 16.10
C ASP A 173 23.38 13.51 14.99
N ILE A 174 24.17 13.92 14.00
CA ILE A 174 24.50 13.13 12.81
C ILE A 174 25.40 11.95 13.19
N GLY A 175 25.00 10.74 12.81
CA GLY A 175 25.74 9.49 12.98
C GLY A 175 25.53 8.80 14.33
N VAL A 176 24.81 9.41 15.27
CA VAL A 176 24.69 8.89 16.64
C VAL A 176 23.69 7.74 16.75
N LYS A 177 22.62 7.75 15.97
CA LYS A 177 21.55 6.76 16.06
C LYS A 177 20.88 6.51 14.71
N TYR A 178 20.65 5.23 14.43
CA TYR A 178 19.82 4.75 13.33
C TYR A 178 18.37 5.29 13.42
N GLU A 179 17.90 5.88 12.33
CA GLU A 179 16.50 6.28 12.11
C GLU A 179 16.17 6.06 10.64
N TYR A 180 15.10 5.30 10.38
CA TYR A 180 14.76 4.95 9.01
C TYR A 180 14.32 6.18 8.21
N SER A 181 15.01 6.50 7.12
CA SER A 181 14.79 7.71 6.32
C SER A 181 14.68 7.42 4.82
N ASN A 182 13.46 7.53 4.29
CA ASN A 182 13.23 7.53 2.85
C ASN A 182 13.80 8.78 2.22
N LEU A 183 13.61 9.93 2.88
CA LEU A 183 14.22 11.19 2.45
C LEU A 183 15.74 11.05 2.28
N GLY A 184 16.43 10.46 3.27
CA GLY A 184 17.88 10.33 3.23
C GLY A 184 18.38 9.46 2.08
N VAL A 185 17.77 8.29 1.84
CA VAL A 185 18.20 7.42 0.74
C VAL A 185 17.70 7.91 -0.63
N GLY A 186 16.57 8.62 -0.68
CA GLY A 186 16.10 9.30 -1.88
C GLY A 186 17.07 10.41 -2.29
N LEU A 187 17.51 11.23 -1.34
CA LEU A 187 18.56 12.23 -1.53
C LEU A 187 19.88 11.59 -1.97
N LEU A 188 20.26 10.44 -1.40
CA LEU A 188 21.44 9.69 -1.84
C LEU A 188 21.36 9.34 -3.33
N GLY A 189 20.24 8.76 -3.78
CA GLY A 189 20.03 8.47 -5.20
C GLY A 189 20.11 9.73 -6.08
N HIS A 190 19.54 10.84 -5.61
CA HIS A 190 19.58 12.13 -6.30
C HIS A 190 21.00 12.68 -6.45
N VAL A 191 21.80 12.72 -5.38
CA VAL A 191 23.16 13.30 -5.45
C VAL A 191 24.12 12.44 -6.26
N LEU A 192 23.95 11.12 -6.28
CA LEU A 192 24.72 10.23 -7.15
C LEU A 192 24.40 10.49 -8.62
N ALA A 193 23.12 10.70 -8.95
CA ALA A 193 22.67 11.06 -10.29
C ALA A 193 23.24 12.43 -10.73
N LEU A 194 23.18 13.44 -9.87
CA LEU A 194 23.80 14.75 -10.11
C LEU A 194 25.30 14.64 -10.37
N LYS A 195 26.01 13.86 -9.55
CA LYS A 195 27.46 13.65 -9.72
C LYS A 195 27.78 12.97 -11.06
N ALA A 196 26.95 12.04 -11.51
CA ALA A 196 27.11 11.36 -12.78
C ALA A 196 26.62 12.19 -13.99
N GLY A 197 25.96 13.33 -13.76
CA GLY A 197 25.41 14.17 -14.83
C GLY A 197 24.25 13.53 -15.59
N THR A 198 23.46 12.68 -14.93
CA THR A 198 22.32 11.97 -15.52
C THR A 198 21.16 11.86 -14.52
N ASN A 199 20.07 11.18 -14.87
CA ASN A 199 18.99 10.87 -13.94
C ASN A 199 19.20 9.52 -13.24
N TYR A 200 18.54 9.32 -12.09
CA TYR A 200 18.69 8.12 -11.26
C TYR A 200 18.38 6.83 -12.01
N GLU A 201 17.30 6.78 -12.81
CA GLU A 201 16.92 5.58 -13.55
C GLU A 201 17.98 5.19 -14.57
N ALA A 202 18.48 6.15 -15.34
CA ALA A 202 19.54 5.92 -16.32
C ALA A 202 20.82 5.41 -15.64
N LEU A 203 21.19 6.02 -14.51
CA LEU A 203 22.39 5.66 -13.78
C LEU A 203 22.31 4.23 -13.20
N VAL A 204 21.22 3.87 -12.53
CA VAL A 204 21.05 2.51 -11.98
C VAL A 204 20.94 1.47 -13.10
N LYS A 205 20.30 1.81 -14.23
CA LYS A 205 20.26 0.94 -15.41
C LYS A 205 21.66 0.69 -15.95
N GLU A 206 22.45 1.73 -16.11
CA GLU A 206 23.79 1.64 -16.70
C GLU A 206 24.80 0.91 -15.83
N ARG A 207 24.85 1.26 -14.53
CA ARG A 207 25.89 0.83 -13.60
C ARG A 207 25.56 -0.47 -12.86
N VAL A 208 24.27 -0.75 -12.64
CA VAL A 208 23.84 -1.93 -11.87
C VAL A 208 23.07 -2.92 -12.74
N CYS A 209 21.99 -2.48 -13.40
CA CYS A 209 21.08 -3.41 -14.06
C CYS A 209 21.70 -4.05 -15.31
N ARG A 210 22.34 -3.26 -16.18
CA ARG A 210 22.92 -3.75 -17.44
C ARG A 210 24.07 -4.75 -17.22
N PRO A 211 25.05 -4.52 -16.31
CA PRO A 211 26.06 -5.53 -16.00
C PRO A 211 25.52 -6.85 -15.47
N LEU A 212 24.34 -6.83 -14.82
CA LEU A 212 23.68 -8.00 -14.26
C LEU A 212 22.61 -8.60 -15.17
N GLY A 213 22.33 -7.99 -16.32
CA GLY A 213 21.28 -8.43 -17.24
C GLY A 213 19.85 -8.23 -16.70
N MET A 214 19.62 -7.24 -15.85
CA MET A 214 18.31 -6.90 -15.26
C MET A 214 17.53 -5.95 -16.18
N THR A 215 16.93 -6.47 -17.25
CA THR A 215 16.33 -5.65 -18.33
C THR A 215 14.93 -5.13 -18.04
N ASN A 216 14.32 -5.55 -16.93
CA ASN A 216 12.95 -5.21 -16.53
C ASN A 216 12.91 -4.36 -15.26
N THR A 217 14.03 -3.80 -14.83
CA THR A 217 14.11 -2.95 -13.64
C THR A 217 14.06 -1.48 -14.04
N VAL A 218 13.00 -0.78 -13.62
CA VAL A 218 12.66 0.58 -14.07
C VAL A 218 12.09 1.44 -12.95
N VAL A 219 12.22 2.75 -13.04
CA VAL A 219 11.43 3.72 -12.27
C VAL A 219 10.15 4.03 -13.04
N MET A 220 10.27 4.41 -14.31
CA MET A 220 9.12 4.84 -15.12
C MET A 220 8.52 3.65 -15.88
N ILE A 221 7.21 3.46 -15.75
CA ILE A 221 6.49 2.40 -16.47
C ILE A 221 6.14 2.87 -17.89
N THR A 222 6.58 2.12 -18.90
CA THR A 222 6.10 2.29 -20.27
C THR A 222 4.76 1.57 -20.48
N PRO A 223 3.95 1.92 -21.50
CA PRO A 223 2.70 1.22 -21.79
C PRO A 223 2.86 -0.30 -21.91
N GLU A 224 3.97 -0.78 -22.46
CA GLU A 224 4.28 -2.20 -22.61
C GLU A 224 4.53 -2.87 -21.25
N LEU A 225 5.26 -2.20 -20.35
CA LEU A 225 5.52 -2.70 -19.00
C LEU A 225 4.25 -2.70 -18.14
N LYS A 226 3.34 -1.74 -18.36
CA LYS A 226 2.05 -1.68 -17.67
C LYS A 226 1.18 -2.93 -17.92
N ALA A 227 1.36 -3.61 -19.05
CA ALA A 227 0.68 -4.87 -19.35
C ALA A 227 1.15 -6.03 -18.45
N ARG A 228 2.38 -5.95 -17.90
CA ARG A 228 2.98 -6.95 -17.00
C ARG A 228 3.00 -6.53 -15.54
N LEU A 229 2.51 -5.35 -15.19
CA LEU A 229 2.43 -4.88 -13.82
C LEU A 229 1.25 -5.54 -13.11
N ALA A 230 1.53 -6.24 -12.00
CA ALA A 230 0.47 -6.78 -11.14
C ALA A 230 -0.35 -5.65 -10.52
N ILE A 231 -1.68 -5.80 -10.41
CA ILE A 231 -2.55 -4.78 -9.80
C ILE A 231 -2.33 -4.77 -8.28
N PRO A 232 -2.01 -3.63 -7.64
CA PRO A 232 -1.76 -3.59 -6.21
C PRO A 232 -3.03 -3.71 -5.39
N HIS A 233 -2.95 -4.37 -4.22
CA HIS A 233 -4.03 -4.48 -3.25
C HIS A 233 -3.58 -4.06 -1.85
N ASN A 234 -4.44 -3.38 -1.11
CA ASN A 234 -4.20 -3.11 0.31
C ASN A 234 -4.37 -4.38 1.18
N GLU A 235 -4.17 -4.29 2.49
CA GLU A 235 -4.24 -5.42 3.42
C GLU A 235 -5.61 -6.11 3.44
N SER A 236 -6.67 -5.38 3.05
CA SER A 236 -8.03 -5.89 2.94
C SER A 236 -8.33 -6.58 1.60
N GLY A 237 -7.36 -6.69 0.69
CA GLY A 237 -7.53 -7.26 -0.64
C GLY A 237 -8.25 -6.33 -1.62
N ARG A 238 -8.31 -5.02 -1.36
CA ARG A 238 -8.91 -4.06 -2.30
C ARG A 238 -7.86 -3.51 -3.26
N PRO A 239 -8.16 -3.41 -4.57
CA PRO A 239 -7.29 -2.72 -5.52
C PRO A 239 -7.03 -1.27 -5.11
N VAL A 240 -5.79 -0.83 -5.23
CA VAL A 240 -5.32 0.53 -4.90
C VAL A 240 -4.46 1.10 -6.02
N SER A 241 -3.90 2.30 -5.82
CA SER A 241 -3.05 2.96 -6.80
C SER A 241 -1.57 2.65 -6.59
N ASN A 242 -0.85 2.56 -7.70
CA ASN A 242 0.60 2.58 -7.75
C ASN A 242 1.16 3.89 -7.17
N TRP A 243 2.38 3.85 -6.65
CA TRP A 243 3.08 5.05 -6.18
C TRP A 243 4.17 5.47 -7.15
N ASP A 244 4.13 6.73 -7.59
CA ASP A 244 5.12 7.33 -8.47
C ASP A 244 6.12 8.16 -7.66
N ILE A 245 7.19 7.49 -7.23
CA ILE A 245 8.21 8.06 -6.35
C ILE A 245 9.38 8.58 -7.20
N VAL A 246 9.17 9.63 -7.98
CA VAL A 246 10.17 10.12 -8.96
C VAL A 246 11.35 10.82 -8.26
N THR A 247 11.07 11.85 -7.45
CA THR A 247 12.12 12.65 -6.80
C THR A 247 12.91 11.88 -5.75
N LEU A 248 12.26 10.94 -5.07
CA LEU A 248 12.90 10.07 -4.06
C LEU A 248 13.12 8.64 -4.59
N ALA A 249 13.30 8.46 -5.90
CA ALA A 249 13.36 7.15 -6.55
C ALA A 249 14.38 6.19 -5.91
N GLY A 250 15.53 6.71 -5.46
CA GLY A 250 16.55 5.93 -4.76
C GLY A 250 16.08 5.23 -3.49
N ALA A 251 15.00 5.72 -2.87
CA ALA A 251 14.42 5.13 -1.68
C ALA A 251 13.37 4.05 -1.95
N GLY A 252 12.65 4.12 -3.08
CA GLY A 252 11.49 3.25 -3.27
C GLY A 252 10.85 3.23 -4.65
N GLY A 253 11.40 3.95 -5.64
CA GLY A 253 10.74 4.17 -6.92
C GLY A 253 10.94 3.08 -7.95
N LEU A 254 11.72 2.03 -7.66
CA LEU A 254 11.97 0.97 -8.63
C LEU A 254 10.82 -0.06 -8.64
N ARG A 255 10.61 -0.57 -9.84
CA ARG A 255 9.80 -1.74 -10.16
C ARG A 255 10.69 -2.77 -10.80
N SER A 256 10.46 -4.03 -10.49
CA SER A 256 11.28 -5.13 -10.99
C SER A 256 10.47 -6.43 -11.02
N THR A 257 11.13 -7.50 -11.49
CA THR A 257 10.59 -8.86 -11.58
C THR A 257 11.41 -9.79 -10.69
N VAL A 258 10.86 -10.96 -10.34
CA VAL A 258 11.62 -11.96 -9.60
C VAL A 258 12.84 -12.43 -10.40
N ASN A 259 12.72 -12.56 -11.73
CA ASN A 259 13.84 -12.92 -12.60
C ASN A 259 15.02 -11.94 -12.51
N ASP A 260 14.74 -10.63 -12.49
CA ASP A 260 15.79 -9.61 -12.38
C ASP A 260 16.37 -9.56 -10.97
N MET A 261 15.51 -9.60 -9.94
CA MET A 261 15.95 -9.58 -8.55
C MET A 261 16.75 -10.83 -8.16
N LEU A 262 16.49 -11.98 -8.77
CA LEU A 262 17.32 -13.18 -8.60
C LEU A 262 18.72 -12.98 -9.17
N LYS A 263 18.89 -12.31 -10.32
CA LYS A 263 20.24 -11.98 -10.87
C LYS A 263 20.98 -11.03 -9.93
N PHE A 264 20.29 -10.02 -9.42
CA PHE A 264 20.84 -9.09 -8.43
C PHE A 264 21.30 -9.80 -7.16
N LEU A 265 20.46 -10.69 -6.63
CA LEU A 265 20.75 -11.47 -5.43
C LEU A 265 21.91 -12.46 -5.67
N SER A 266 21.93 -13.12 -6.83
CA SER A 266 23.00 -14.03 -7.26
C SER A 266 24.37 -13.35 -7.20
N ALA A 267 24.44 -12.11 -7.70
CA ALA A 267 25.67 -11.34 -7.74
C ALA A 267 26.10 -10.90 -6.32
N ASN A 268 25.15 -10.45 -5.50
CA ASN A 268 25.43 -10.09 -4.10
C ASN A 268 25.94 -11.28 -3.28
N MET A 269 25.53 -12.51 -3.62
CA MET A 269 25.98 -13.74 -2.96
C MET A 269 27.30 -14.28 -3.52
N GLY A 270 27.85 -13.67 -4.58
CA GLY A 270 29.02 -14.16 -5.31
C GLY A 270 28.77 -15.46 -6.10
N VAL A 271 27.50 -15.87 -6.26
CA VAL A 271 27.11 -17.02 -7.11
C VAL A 271 27.22 -16.64 -8.59
N LEU A 272 26.74 -15.44 -8.93
CA LEU A 272 26.96 -14.83 -10.25
C LEU A 272 28.18 -13.92 -10.19
N GLN A 273 29.22 -14.25 -10.96
CA GLN A 273 30.39 -13.39 -11.10
C GLN A 273 30.02 -12.12 -11.89
N SER A 274 30.44 -10.97 -11.39
CA SER A 274 30.10 -9.66 -11.95
C SER A 274 31.23 -8.65 -11.72
N PRO A 275 31.39 -7.62 -12.57
CA PRO A 275 32.26 -6.49 -12.27
C PRO A 275 31.91 -5.75 -10.96
N LEU A 276 30.70 -5.98 -10.42
CA LEU A 276 30.20 -5.36 -9.20
C LEU A 276 30.55 -6.11 -7.91
N THR A 277 31.26 -7.26 -7.96
CA THR A 277 31.52 -8.09 -6.77
C THR A 277 32.12 -7.27 -5.61
N THR A 278 33.19 -6.51 -5.87
CA THR A 278 33.83 -5.68 -4.83
C THR A 278 32.93 -4.57 -4.31
N ALA A 279 32.14 -3.93 -5.17
CA ALA A 279 31.16 -2.93 -4.76
C ALA A 279 30.05 -3.56 -3.89
N MET A 280 29.59 -4.76 -4.23
CA MET A 280 28.58 -5.47 -3.43
C MET A 280 29.13 -5.91 -2.07
N ASP A 281 30.39 -6.37 -2.00
CA ASP A 281 31.06 -6.67 -0.73
C ASP A 281 31.13 -5.43 0.18
N LEU A 282 31.52 -4.27 -0.38
CA LEU A 282 31.52 -2.99 0.33
C LEU A 282 30.12 -2.62 0.82
N ALA A 283 29.08 -2.79 -0.02
CA ALA A 283 27.72 -2.46 0.36
C ALA A 283 27.18 -3.34 1.52
N GLN A 284 27.73 -4.54 1.70
CA GLN A 284 27.32 -5.50 2.72
C GLN A 284 28.20 -5.46 3.98
N GLU A 285 29.24 -4.62 4.01
CA GLU A 285 30.10 -4.44 5.17
C GLU A 285 29.31 -3.78 6.31
N ALA A 286 29.38 -4.34 7.52
CA ALA A 286 28.64 -3.79 8.64
C ALA A 286 29.27 -2.48 9.15
N HIS A 287 28.58 -1.36 8.99
CA HIS A 287 29.07 -0.04 9.39
C HIS A 287 28.53 0.45 10.73
N ARG A 288 27.24 0.25 11.02
CA ARG A 288 26.56 0.80 12.21
C ARG A 288 25.53 -0.16 12.82
N PRO A 289 25.17 -0.03 14.11
CA PRO A 289 24.00 -0.70 14.68
C PRO A 289 22.69 -0.24 14.03
N ALA A 290 21.68 -1.12 13.94
CA ALA A 290 20.42 -0.83 13.23
C ALA A 290 19.17 -1.19 14.02
N GLY A 291 18.64 -0.24 14.80
CA GLY A 291 17.29 -0.27 15.38
C GLY A 291 17.00 -1.29 16.49
N GLY A 292 17.55 -2.51 16.43
CA GLY A 292 17.25 -3.61 17.35
C GLY A 292 18.48 -4.40 17.81
N PRO A 293 18.33 -5.29 18.81
CA PRO A 293 19.41 -6.14 19.27
C PRO A 293 19.84 -7.09 18.16
N ASN A 294 21.15 -7.29 17.99
CA ASN A 294 21.75 -8.14 16.96
C ASN A 294 21.44 -7.70 15.51
N MET A 295 21.13 -6.42 15.30
CA MET A 295 20.95 -5.83 13.98
C MET A 295 22.05 -4.81 13.71
N LYS A 296 22.66 -4.92 12.54
CA LYS A 296 23.59 -3.93 11.97
C LYS A 296 23.06 -3.47 10.61
N ILE A 297 23.67 -2.42 10.07
CA ILE A 297 23.42 -1.94 8.72
C ILE A 297 24.75 -1.77 7.98
N GLY A 298 24.78 -2.23 6.73
CA GLY A 298 25.80 -1.85 5.77
C GLY A 298 25.42 -0.59 5.00
N LEU A 299 25.66 -0.55 3.70
CA LEU A 299 25.07 0.47 2.84
C LEU A 299 23.66 -0.01 2.48
N CYS A 300 22.65 0.56 3.14
CA CYS A 300 21.24 0.20 3.08
C CYS A 300 20.87 -1.25 3.45
N TRP A 301 21.78 -2.22 3.40
CA TRP A 301 21.52 -3.61 3.77
C TRP A 301 21.39 -3.80 5.27
N HIS A 302 20.30 -4.42 5.73
CA HIS A 302 20.20 -4.87 7.12
C HIS A 302 20.92 -6.19 7.31
N ILE A 303 21.62 -6.32 8.43
CA ILE A 303 22.39 -7.51 8.79
C ILE A 303 21.84 -8.04 10.11
N ASN A 304 21.19 -9.20 10.05
CA ASN A 304 20.53 -9.86 11.17
C ASN A 304 21.41 -11.00 11.72
N LEU A 305 21.87 -10.85 12.96
CA LEU A 305 22.75 -11.80 13.65
C LEU A 305 21.97 -12.66 14.65
N ARG A 306 20.92 -13.34 14.20
CA ARG A 306 20.08 -14.21 15.05
C ARG A 306 20.22 -15.68 14.67
N HIS A 307 19.87 -16.56 15.61
CA HIS A 307 19.81 -18.01 15.43
C HIS A 307 21.10 -18.70 14.94
N GLY A 308 22.24 -18.04 15.11
CA GLY A 308 23.57 -18.51 14.68
C GLY A 308 23.88 -18.26 13.20
N THR A 309 23.12 -17.39 12.54
CA THR A 309 23.29 -17.03 11.12
C THR A 309 23.44 -15.52 10.96
N GLU A 310 24.22 -15.10 9.96
CA GLU A 310 24.28 -13.72 9.49
C GLU A 310 23.43 -13.61 8.22
N LEU A 311 22.22 -13.07 8.37
CA LEU A 311 21.33 -12.84 7.23
C LEU A 311 21.45 -11.39 6.77
N VAL A 312 21.74 -11.20 5.48
CA VAL A 312 21.77 -9.88 4.85
C VAL A 312 20.50 -9.71 4.03
N TRP A 313 19.71 -8.68 4.33
CA TRP A 313 18.35 -8.58 3.82
C TRP A 313 17.83 -7.14 3.76
N HIS A 314 16.74 -6.97 3.04
CA HIS A 314 15.91 -5.77 3.05
C HIS A 314 14.48 -6.12 2.58
N ASN A 315 13.49 -5.38 3.03
CA ASN A 315 12.10 -5.50 2.55
C ASN A 315 11.62 -4.20 1.88
N GLY A 316 10.40 -4.20 1.36
CA GLY A 316 9.84 -3.02 0.74
C GLY A 316 8.33 -3.05 0.67
N GLU A 317 7.72 -1.92 0.97
CA GLU A 317 6.28 -1.72 0.97
C GLU A 317 5.94 -0.44 0.19
N THR A 318 4.82 -0.47 -0.53
CA THR A 318 4.20 0.66 -1.25
C THR A 318 2.68 0.53 -1.16
N GLY A 319 1.91 1.34 -1.90
CA GLY A 319 0.45 1.44 -1.74
C GLY A 319 -0.34 0.14 -1.74
N GLY A 320 0.17 -0.91 -2.39
CA GLY A 320 -0.40 -2.26 -2.32
C GLY A 320 0.55 -3.35 -2.81
N TYR A 321 1.83 -3.22 -2.49
CA TYR A 321 2.85 -4.24 -2.75
C TYR A 321 3.71 -4.46 -1.51
N HIS A 322 4.17 -5.69 -1.35
CA HIS A 322 5.18 -6.07 -0.36
C HIS A 322 6.27 -6.89 -1.04
N SER A 323 7.51 -6.68 -0.63
CA SER A 323 8.67 -7.32 -1.22
C SER A 323 9.71 -7.68 -0.16
N PHE A 324 10.44 -8.76 -0.41
CA PHE A 324 11.53 -9.24 0.43
C PHE A 324 12.70 -9.64 -0.45
N ILE A 325 13.91 -9.29 -0.02
CA ILE A 325 15.15 -9.85 -0.55
C ILE A 325 16.08 -10.16 0.62
N GLY A 326 16.68 -11.35 0.62
CA GLY A 326 17.68 -11.68 1.62
C GLY A 326 18.45 -12.94 1.33
N PHE A 327 19.60 -13.08 1.97
CA PHE A 327 20.46 -14.25 1.84
C PHE A 327 21.26 -14.52 3.11
N ASP A 328 21.66 -15.78 3.27
CA ASP A 328 22.67 -16.20 4.23
C ASP A 328 24.03 -16.24 3.55
N LYS A 329 24.97 -15.42 4.02
CA LYS A 329 26.33 -15.35 3.48
C LYS A 329 27.04 -16.70 3.55
N LYS A 330 26.79 -17.51 4.57
CA LYS A 330 27.53 -18.75 4.80
C LYS A 330 27.05 -19.89 3.90
N SER A 331 25.74 -20.12 3.86
CA SER A 331 25.16 -21.19 3.04
C SER A 331 24.99 -20.79 1.57
N LYS A 332 25.18 -19.50 1.24
CA LYS A 332 24.86 -18.93 -0.08
C LYS A 332 23.48 -19.35 -0.54
N ARG A 333 22.51 -19.25 0.36
CA ARG A 333 21.09 -19.41 0.07
C ARG A 333 20.42 -18.04 0.07
N GLY A 334 19.63 -17.75 -0.95
CA GLY A 334 18.94 -16.49 -1.16
C GLY A 334 17.47 -16.66 -1.45
N VAL A 335 16.67 -15.68 -1.05
CA VAL A 335 15.23 -15.62 -1.25
C VAL A 335 14.85 -14.23 -1.76
N VAL A 336 14.00 -14.20 -2.79
CA VAL A 336 13.28 -13.01 -3.27
C VAL A 336 11.79 -13.32 -3.22
N ILE A 337 10.98 -12.40 -2.70
CA ILE A 337 9.51 -12.53 -2.71
C ILE A 337 8.92 -11.21 -3.16
N LEU A 338 8.05 -11.23 -4.17
CA LEU A 338 7.29 -10.07 -4.64
C LEU A 338 5.79 -10.39 -4.58
N SER A 339 5.02 -9.50 -3.95
CA SER A 339 3.58 -9.61 -3.72
C SER A 339 2.87 -8.34 -4.18
N ASN A 340 1.70 -8.47 -4.81
CA ASN A 340 0.80 -7.35 -5.11
C ASN A 340 -0.27 -7.15 -4.00
N SER A 341 0.12 -7.43 -2.76
CA SER A 341 -0.61 -7.11 -1.54
C SER A 341 0.31 -6.40 -0.56
N ALA A 342 -0.21 -5.43 0.18
CA ALA A 342 0.48 -4.78 1.31
C ALA A 342 0.65 -5.67 2.55
N ASN A 343 0.09 -6.89 2.55
CA ASN A 343 0.27 -7.82 3.67
C ASN A 343 1.72 -8.34 3.76
N ASP A 344 2.21 -8.44 5.00
CA ASP A 344 3.57 -8.89 5.33
C ASP A 344 3.85 -10.33 4.84
N ILE A 345 4.99 -10.50 4.18
CA ILE A 345 5.54 -11.79 3.71
C ILE A 345 6.99 -12.03 4.14
N ASP A 346 7.53 -11.20 5.04
CA ASP A 346 8.94 -11.23 5.44
C ASP A 346 9.28 -12.51 6.22
N ASP A 347 8.34 -12.98 7.03
CA ASP A 347 8.49 -14.20 7.84
C ASP A 347 8.73 -15.43 6.97
N ILE A 348 8.08 -15.53 5.80
CA ILE A 348 8.34 -16.57 4.80
C ILE A 348 9.78 -16.45 4.30
N GLY A 349 10.23 -15.24 3.97
CA GLY A 349 11.61 -14.98 3.55
C GLY A 349 12.63 -15.45 4.58
N PHE A 350 12.45 -15.04 5.84
CA PHE A 350 13.33 -15.46 6.93
C PHE A 350 13.27 -16.96 7.22
N HIS A 351 12.08 -17.56 7.22
CA HIS A 351 11.89 -18.99 7.48
C HIS A 351 12.60 -19.84 6.42
N LEU A 352 12.53 -19.43 5.16
CA LEU A 352 13.20 -20.12 4.06
C LEU A 352 14.72 -19.95 4.08
N LEU A 353 15.25 -18.87 4.66
CA LEU A 353 16.68 -18.71 4.90
C LEU A 353 17.16 -19.49 6.13
N ASN A 354 16.36 -19.53 7.19
CA ASN A 354 16.65 -20.28 8.40
C ASN A 354 15.34 -20.69 9.10
N PRO A 355 15.02 -22.00 9.19
CA PRO A 355 13.73 -22.47 9.70
C PRO A 355 13.50 -22.20 11.20
N LYS A 356 14.51 -21.69 11.92
CA LYS A 356 14.35 -21.21 13.30
C LYS A 356 13.57 -19.90 13.40
N PHE A 357 13.42 -19.16 12.30
CA PHE A 357 12.45 -18.06 12.23
C PHE A 357 11.07 -18.66 12.03
N ASN A 358 10.15 -18.38 12.96
CA ASN A 358 8.81 -18.93 12.92
C ASN A 358 7.96 -18.22 11.86
N LEU A 359 7.14 -18.98 11.15
CA LEU A 359 6.07 -18.42 10.34
C LEU A 359 5.00 -17.80 11.26
N ALA A 360 4.53 -16.61 10.89
CA ALA A 360 3.36 -15.98 11.47
C ALA A 360 2.12 -16.82 11.16
N LYS A 361 1.21 -16.89 12.15
CA LYS A 361 -0.12 -17.48 11.93
C LYS A 361 -0.98 -16.45 11.22
N VAL A 362 -1.59 -16.85 10.10
CA VAL A 362 -2.53 -16.01 9.38
C VAL A 362 -3.93 -16.59 9.53
N GLU A 363 -4.89 -15.75 9.86
CA GLU A 363 -6.29 -16.12 9.82
C GLU A 363 -6.75 -16.15 8.36
N VAL A 364 -6.87 -17.35 7.80
CA VAL A 364 -7.48 -17.54 6.49
C VAL A 364 -8.97 -17.22 6.62
N LYS A 365 -9.42 -16.15 5.96
CA LYS A 365 -10.86 -15.85 5.86
C LYS A 365 -11.53 -17.05 5.21
N LYS A 366 -12.45 -17.69 5.92
CA LYS A 366 -13.21 -18.81 5.33
C LYS A 366 -13.89 -18.30 4.05
N PRO A 367 -13.72 -18.98 2.90
CA PRO A 367 -14.45 -18.62 1.69
C PRO A 367 -15.95 -18.66 2.02
N ARG A 368 -16.63 -17.54 1.81
CA ARG A 368 -18.07 -17.47 1.98
C ARG A 368 -18.73 -18.03 0.75
N ASN A 369 -19.63 -18.98 0.96
CA ASN A 369 -20.38 -19.59 -0.12
C ASN A 369 -21.57 -18.70 -0.45
N THR A 370 -21.77 -18.43 -1.74
CA THR A 370 -22.96 -17.73 -2.21
C THR A 370 -24.03 -18.72 -2.62
N ILE A 371 -25.29 -18.44 -2.27
CA ILE A 371 -26.43 -19.14 -2.85
C ILE A 371 -26.98 -18.37 -4.06
N ALA A 372 -27.64 -19.05 -5.00
CA ALA A 372 -28.36 -18.35 -6.05
C ALA A 372 -29.77 -17.99 -5.54
N LEU A 373 -30.11 -16.70 -5.56
CA LEU A 373 -31.49 -16.22 -5.37
C LEU A 373 -32.06 -15.82 -6.74
N SER A 374 -33.34 -16.14 -6.99
CA SER A 374 -33.99 -15.72 -8.23
C SER A 374 -34.17 -14.19 -8.27
N ALA A 375 -34.22 -13.62 -9.48
CA ALA A 375 -34.50 -12.20 -9.67
C ALA A 375 -35.79 -11.76 -8.93
N ASP A 376 -36.83 -12.60 -8.96
CA ASP A 376 -38.10 -12.38 -8.25
C ASP A 376 -37.92 -12.37 -6.73
N ALA A 377 -37.07 -13.25 -6.19
CA ALA A 377 -36.76 -13.25 -4.77
C ALA A 377 -36.02 -11.97 -4.36
N LEU A 378 -35.10 -11.49 -5.21
CA LEU A 378 -34.31 -10.28 -4.96
C LEU A 378 -35.17 -9.00 -4.88
N VAL A 379 -36.30 -8.95 -5.60
CA VAL A 379 -37.25 -7.82 -5.53
C VAL A 379 -37.74 -7.56 -4.11
N ASN A 380 -37.87 -8.59 -3.26
CA ASN A 380 -38.38 -8.43 -1.90
C ASN A 380 -37.47 -7.61 -0.98
N TYR A 381 -36.17 -7.56 -1.28
CA TYR A 381 -35.17 -6.80 -0.52
C TYR A 381 -35.03 -5.35 -1.00
N VAL A 382 -35.55 -5.03 -2.19
CA VAL A 382 -35.50 -3.68 -2.76
C VAL A 382 -36.27 -2.70 -1.87
N GLY A 383 -35.71 -1.51 -1.72
CA GLY A 383 -36.33 -0.44 -0.93
C GLY A 383 -35.35 0.49 -0.25
N VAL A 384 -35.89 1.36 0.59
CA VAL A 384 -35.13 2.28 1.44
C VAL A 384 -35.27 1.84 2.90
N TYR A 385 -34.15 1.78 3.59
CA TYR A 385 -34.09 1.38 4.99
C TYR A 385 -33.42 2.46 5.82
N ARG A 386 -34.13 2.98 6.81
CA ARG A 386 -33.67 4.09 7.65
C ARG A 386 -32.95 3.57 8.89
N LEU A 387 -31.67 3.92 9.02
CA LEU A 387 -30.89 3.69 10.22
C LEU A 387 -31.16 4.79 11.24
N ASN A 388 -31.09 6.05 10.80
CA ASN A 388 -31.45 7.24 11.58
C ASN A 388 -31.96 8.35 10.64
N PRO A 389 -32.39 9.53 11.13
CA PRO A 389 -32.94 10.59 10.26
C PRO A 389 -32.02 11.07 9.14
N ALA A 390 -30.69 10.95 9.29
CA ALA A 390 -29.71 11.39 8.31
C ALA A 390 -29.13 10.25 7.44
N VAL A 391 -29.31 8.99 7.84
CA VAL A 391 -28.64 7.83 7.22
C VAL A 391 -29.66 6.77 6.80
N VAL A 392 -29.63 6.45 5.50
CA VAL A 392 -30.43 5.38 4.90
C VAL A 392 -29.57 4.42 4.09
N PHE A 393 -30.00 3.17 4.00
CA PHE A 393 -29.58 2.24 2.97
C PHE A 393 -30.57 2.30 1.82
N ASN A 394 -30.07 2.41 0.61
CA ASN A 394 -30.83 2.31 -0.62
C ASN A 394 -30.46 1.01 -1.33
N VAL A 395 -31.41 0.10 -1.44
CA VAL A 395 -31.21 -1.25 -2.00
C VAL A 395 -31.89 -1.32 -3.35
N ARG A 396 -31.12 -1.66 -4.39
CA ARG A 396 -31.58 -1.84 -5.78
C ARG A 396 -31.32 -3.27 -6.23
N ASN A 397 -32.12 -3.72 -7.20
CA ASN A 397 -31.86 -4.93 -7.95
C ASN A 397 -31.25 -4.55 -9.31
N ASN A 398 -30.12 -5.16 -9.69
CA ASN A 398 -29.47 -4.97 -10.99
C ASN A 398 -29.73 -6.14 -11.97
N GLY A 399 -30.64 -7.06 -11.63
CA GLY A 399 -31.01 -8.22 -12.42
C GLY A 399 -30.72 -9.51 -11.66
N ASP A 400 -29.45 -9.77 -11.39
CA ASP A 400 -28.93 -10.97 -10.71
C ASP A 400 -28.37 -10.70 -9.30
N GLN A 401 -28.16 -9.42 -8.95
CA GLN A 401 -27.53 -9.03 -7.70
C GLN A 401 -28.25 -7.83 -7.05
N LEU A 402 -28.12 -7.73 -5.73
CA LEU A 402 -28.48 -6.51 -5.01
C LEU A 402 -27.31 -5.52 -4.98
N LEU A 403 -27.62 -4.27 -5.28
CA LEU A 403 -26.76 -3.12 -5.04
C LEU A 403 -27.23 -2.39 -3.80
N VAL A 404 -26.34 -2.21 -2.82
CA VAL A 404 -26.62 -1.50 -1.58
C VAL A 404 -25.76 -0.27 -1.49
N GLN A 405 -26.39 0.87 -1.24
CA GLN A 405 -25.72 2.14 -0.99
C GLN A 405 -26.11 2.66 0.39
N LEU A 406 -25.13 2.94 1.23
CA LEU A 406 -25.30 3.77 2.42
C LEU A 406 -25.19 5.25 2.02
N THR A 407 -25.95 6.14 2.66
CA THR A 407 -25.90 7.60 2.43
C THR A 407 -24.46 8.11 2.31
N GLY A 408 -24.13 8.78 1.20
CA GLY A 408 -22.79 9.35 0.95
C GLY A 408 -21.76 8.37 0.38
N GLN A 409 -22.09 7.10 0.18
CA GLN A 409 -21.19 6.08 -0.38
C GLN A 409 -21.59 5.68 -1.81
N SER A 410 -20.70 4.97 -2.50
CA SER A 410 -21.03 4.31 -3.76
C SER A 410 -21.92 3.09 -3.52
N TYR A 411 -22.66 2.67 -4.55
CA TYR A 411 -23.29 1.35 -4.54
C TYR A 411 -22.22 0.26 -4.50
N LEU A 412 -22.43 -0.72 -3.65
CA LEU A 412 -21.66 -1.95 -3.62
C LEU A 412 -22.58 -3.14 -3.85
N GLU A 413 -22.07 -4.15 -4.54
CA GLU A 413 -22.74 -5.44 -4.64
C GLU A 413 -22.70 -6.16 -3.30
N VAL A 414 -23.81 -6.82 -2.95
CA VAL A 414 -23.90 -7.72 -1.79
C VAL A 414 -24.31 -9.11 -2.23
N TYR A 415 -23.62 -10.12 -1.73
CA TYR A 415 -23.76 -11.50 -2.14
C TYR A 415 -24.55 -12.29 -1.09
N PRO A 416 -25.60 -13.03 -1.48
CA PRO A 416 -26.40 -13.82 -0.55
C PRO A 416 -25.61 -15.04 -0.06
N GLU A 417 -25.42 -15.14 1.24
CA GLU A 417 -24.92 -16.34 1.94
C GLU A 417 -26.08 -17.26 2.36
N SER A 418 -27.26 -16.67 2.61
CA SER A 418 -28.53 -17.35 2.82
C SER A 418 -29.70 -16.49 2.32
N GLU A 419 -30.96 -16.91 2.55
CA GLU A 419 -32.12 -16.07 2.23
C GLU A 419 -32.22 -14.79 3.08
N SER A 420 -31.51 -14.69 4.19
CA SER A 420 -31.56 -13.51 5.06
C SER A 420 -30.22 -12.83 5.21
N GLU A 421 -29.12 -13.53 4.95
CA GLU A 421 -27.76 -13.05 5.17
C GLU A 421 -27.08 -12.77 3.85
N PHE A 422 -26.51 -11.57 3.76
CA PHE A 422 -25.73 -11.10 2.62
C PHE A 422 -24.41 -10.56 3.14
N PHE A 423 -23.37 -10.58 2.31
CA PHE A 423 -22.08 -9.99 2.65
C PHE A 423 -21.54 -9.14 1.52
N TYR A 424 -20.65 -8.21 1.86
CA TYR A 424 -19.90 -7.45 0.87
C TYR A 424 -18.58 -8.18 0.59
N GLU A 425 -18.17 -8.30 -0.68
CA GLU A 425 -16.78 -8.67 -1.00
C GLU A 425 -15.84 -7.46 -0.84
N ALA A 426 -16.35 -6.25 -1.10
CA ALA A 426 -15.53 -5.03 -1.11
C ALA A 426 -15.17 -4.49 0.30
N VAL A 427 -15.93 -4.85 1.33
CA VAL A 427 -15.72 -4.42 2.72
C VAL A 427 -16.04 -5.56 3.67
N ASP A 428 -15.36 -5.64 4.80
CA ASP A 428 -15.69 -6.64 5.83
C ASP A 428 -16.95 -6.23 6.60
N ALA A 429 -18.10 -6.48 5.96
CA ALA A 429 -19.41 -6.21 6.52
C ALA A 429 -20.43 -7.22 6.01
N GLN A 430 -21.50 -7.37 6.78
CA GLN A 430 -22.62 -8.25 6.46
C GLN A 430 -23.95 -7.53 6.65
N LEU A 431 -24.97 -7.98 5.93
CA LEU A 431 -26.34 -7.52 6.06
C LEU A 431 -27.25 -8.70 6.44
N THR A 432 -28.05 -8.54 7.48
CA THR A 432 -29.13 -9.47 7.81
C THR A 432 -30.48 -8.81 7.55
N PHE A 433 -31.21 -9.27 6.55
CA PHE A 433 -32.58 -8.85 6.28
C PHE A 433 -33.57 -9.66 7.13
N ASN A 434 -34.42 -8.94 7.86
CA ASN A 434 -35.40 -9.53 8.77
C ASN A 434 -36.79 -9.51 8.14
N LYS A 435 -37.45 -10.67 8.17
CA LYS A 435 -38.82 -10.87 7.68
C LYS A 435 -39.82 -10.75 8.84
N ASP A 436 -41.03 -10.27 8.57
CA ASP A 436 -42.17 -10.38 9.48
C ASP A 436 -42.80 -11.78 9.43
N LYS A 437 -43.87 -12.01 10.21
CA LYS A 437 -44.59 -13.30 10.25
C LYS A 437 -45.24 -13.68 8.91
N GLN A 438 -45.37 -12.73 7.98
CA GLN A 438 -45.92 -12.91 6.65
C GLN A 438 -44.81 -13.04 5.59
N GLY A 439 -43.54 -13.09 5.99
CA GLY A 439 -42.40 -13.25 5.09
C GLY A 439 -41.92 -11.95 4.44
N ARG A 440 -42.48 -10.78 4.79
CA ARG A 440 -42.10 -9.49 4.20
C ARG A 440 -40.88 -8.91 4.89
N ILE A 441 -39.95 -8.38 4.11
CA ILE A 441 -38.74 -7.73 4.65
C ILE A 441 -39.13 -6.42 5.36
N THR A 442 -38.78 -6.29 6.63
CA THR A 442 -39.15 -5.13 7.47
C THR A 442 -37.96 -4.32 7.99
N SER A 443 -36.77 -4.91 8.00
CA SER A 443 -35.54 -4.22 8.39
C SER A 443 -34.31 -4.93 7.83
N LEU A 444 -33.19 -4.21 7.73
CA LEU A 444 -31.86 -4.82 7.65
C LEU A 444 -31.04 -4.51 8.91
N VAL A 445 -30.06 -5.35 9.20
CA VAL A 445 -29.01 -5.11 10.20
C VAL A 445 -27.67 -5.11 9.49
N LEU A 446 -26.87 -4.07 9.67
CA LEU A 446 -25.47 -4.05 9.25
C LEU A 446 -24.62 -4.61 10.38
N HIS A 447 -23.84 -5.64 10.09
CA HIS A 447 -22.80 -6.19 10.96
C HIS A 447 -21.45 -5.70 10.45
N GLN A 448 -20.73 -4.89 11.23
CA GLN A 448 -19.43 -4.35 10.83
C GLN A 448 -18.59 -3.96 12.04
N ASN A 449 -17.30 -4.28 12.03
CA ASN A 449 -16.35 -3.96 13.11
C ASN A 449 -16.82 -4.45 14.51
N GLY A 450 -17.56 -5.55 14.58
CA GLY A 450 -18.12 -6.08 15.82
C GLY A 450 -19.38 -5.36 16.33
N PHE A 451 -19.96 -4.45 15.54
CA PHE A 451 -21.18 -3.73 15.89
C PHE A 451 -22.35 -4.09 14.96
N ASP A 452 -23.55 -4.11 15.55
CA ASP A 452 -24.82 -4.35 14.85
C ASP A 452 -25.65 -3.07 14.78
N GLN A 453 -26.03 -2.68 13.57
CA GLN A 453 -26.78 -1.45 13.30
C GLN A 453 -28.08 -1.75 12.55
N LYS A 454 -29.22 -1.63 13.23
CA LYS A 454 -30.53 -1.97 12.66
C LYS A 454 -31.18 -0.78 11.96
N ALA A 455 -31.59 -0.99 10.71
CA ALA A 455 -32.31 -0.02 9.88
C ALA A 455 -33.69 -0.53 9.46
N LYS A 456 -34.73 0.27 9.70
CA LYS A 456 -36.13 -0.08 9.41
C LYS A 456 -36.47 0.19 7.95
N LYS A 457 -37.16 -0.72 7.26
CA LYS A 457 -37.67 -0.48 5.90
C LYS A 457 -38.75 0.61 5.94
N ILE A 458 -38.60 1.64 5.10
CA ILE A 458 -39.50 2.79 5.01
C ILE A 458 -40.12 2.97 3.63
N SER A 459 -39.61 2.27 2.62
CA SER A 459 -40.13 2.27 1.24
C SER A 459 -39.81 0.93 0.58
N ASP A 460 -40.74 0.42 -0.22
CA ASP A 460 -40.53 -0.75 -1.10
C ASP A 460 -39.95 -0.38 -2.47
N GLN A 461 -39.80 0.92 -2.73
CA GLN A 461 -39.17 1.45 -3.94
C GLN A 461 -37.82 2.07 -3.59
N PRO A 462 -36.76 1.86 -4.40
CA PRO A 462 -35.48 2.50 -4.19
C PRO A 462 -35.61 4.01 -4.46
N LEU A 463 -34.66 4.80 -3.96
CA LEU A 463 -34.64 6.23 -4.31
C LEU A 463 -34.50 6.39 -5.83
N LYS A 464 -35.41 7.17 -6.42
CA LYS A 464 -35.41 7.49 -7.86
C LYS A 464 -34.09 8.14 -8.24
N GLN A 465 -33.45 7.62 -9.28
CA GLN A 465 -32.23 8.22 -9.82
C GLN A 465 -32.59 9.52 -10.54
N ARG A 466 -32.20 10.64 -9.94
CA ARG A 466 -32.35 11.96 -10.57
C ARG A 466 -31.10 12.24 -11.41
N VAL A 467 -31.30 12.68 -12.65
CA VAL A 467 -30.23 13.05 -13.58
C VAL A 467 -29.98 14.54 -13.45
N ALA A 468 -28.73 14.92 -13.23
CA ALA A 468 -28.35 16.32 -13.13
C ALA A 468 -28.35 16.96 -14.53
N VAL A 469 -28.92 18.16 -14.65
CA VAL A 469 -28.76 18.98 -15.85
C VAL A 469 -27.39 19.66 -15.84
N LYS A 470 -26.91 20.11 -16.99
CA LYS A 470 -25.64 20.85 -17.06
C LYS A 470 -25.93 22.34 -16.92
N LEU A 471 -25.44 22.96 -15.83
CA LEU A 471 -25.40 24.42 -15.67
C LEU A 471 -23.99 24.94 -15.97
N ASP A 472 -23.87 26.21 -16.36
CA ASP A 472 -22.58 26.89 -16.43
C ASP A 472 -21.99 26.98 -15.01
N PRO A 473 -20.80 26.40 -14.74
CA PRO A 473 -20.19 26.44 -13.41
C PRO A 473 -20.01 27.85 -12.84
N LYS A 474 -19.95 28.90 -13.68
CA LYS A 474 -19.89 30.29 -13.20
C LYS A 474 -21.13 30.72 -12.42
N THR A 475 -22.28 30.10 -12.69
CA THR A 475 -23.54 30.40 -11.99
C THR A 475 -23.60 29.84 -10.58
N TYR A 476 -22.67 28.95 -10.20
CA TYR A 476 -22.68 28.33 -8.88
C TYR A 476 -22.33 29.31 -7.75
N ASP A 477 -21.54 30.34 -8.04
CA ASP A 477 -21.15 31.34 -7.04
C ASP A 477 -22.37 32.14 -6.54
N ASP A 478 -23.43 32.28 -7.35
CA ASP A 478 -24.68 32.95 -6.96
C ASP A 478 -25.38 32.25 -5.79
N TYR A 479 -25.23 30.92 -5.69
CA TYR A 479 -25.87 30.08 -4.67
C TYR A 479 -25.02 29.91 -3.42
N VAL A 480 -23.72 30.21 -3.47
CA VAL A 480 -22.82 30.14 -2.30
C VAL A 480 -23.27 31.14 -1.25
N GLY A 481 -23.23 30.72 0.02
CA GLY A 481 -23.67 31.56 1.12
C GLY A 481 -24.25 30.80 2.30
N LYS A 482 -24.78 31.57 3.24
CA LYS A 482 -25.50 31.06 4.42
C LYS A 482 -26.98 31.42 4.35
N TYR A 483 -27.82 30.50 4.78
CA TYR A 483 -29.27 30.62 4.71
C TYR A 483 -29.92 30.20 6.03
N GLU A 484 -30.54 31.14 6.73
CA GLU A 484 -31.18 30.91 8.03
C GLU A 484 -32.49 30.18 7.90
N LEU A 485 -32.61 29.04 8.57
CA LEU A 485 -33.80 28.21 8.67
C LEU A 485 -34.34 28.24 10.11
N GLY A 486 -35.08 29.28 10.45
CA GLY A 486 -35.55 29.51 11.82
C GLY A 486 -34.43 29.88 12.79
N LEU A 487 -34.69 29.80 14.10
CA LEU A 487 -33.80 30.31 15.16
C LEU A 487 -32.54 29.46 15.42
N PHE A 488 -32.53 28.18 15.04
CA PHE A 488 -31.48 27.23 15.44
C PHE A 488 -30.87 26.43 14.30
N ALA A 489 -31.30 26.64 13.05
CA ALA A 489 -30.79 25.90 11.90
C ALA A 489 -30.38 26.86 10.77
N GLU A 490 -29.30 26.50 10.07
CA GLU A 490 -28.76 27.24 8.94
C GLU A 490 -28.26 26.25 7.89
N PHE A 491 -28.45 26.59 6.62
CA PHE A 491 -27.75 25.97 5.52
C PHE A 491 -26.49 26.75 5.17
N THR A 492 -25.37 26.06 5.05
CA THR A 492 -24.16 26.56 4.40
C THR A 492 -24.03 25.92 3.02
N ILE A 493 -23.99 26.75 1.97
CA ILE A 493 -23.74 26.32 0.59
C ILE A 493 -22.34 26.76 0.20
N LYS A 494 -21.51 25.83 -0.29
CA LYS A 494 -20.16 26.12 -0.77
C LYS A 494 -19.90 25.48 -2.13
N ARG A 495 -18.97 26.08 -2.88
CA ARG A 495 -18.50 25.53 -4.14
C ARG A 495 -17.35 24.55 -3.91
N SER A 496 -17.32 23.47 -4.69
CA SER A 496 -16.20 22.52 -4.78
C SER A 496 -15.97 22.19 -6.25
N GLY A 497 -14.98 22.86 -6.85
CA GLY A 497 -14.73 22.80 -8.30
C GLY A 497 -15.96 23.21 -9.12
N ASN A 498 -16.48 22.26 -9.91
CA ASN A 498 -17.68 22.44 -10.74
C ASN A 498 -18.96 21.86 -10.09
N ASN A 499 -19.01 21.76 -8.76
CA ASN A 499 -20.17 21.29 -8.01
C ASN A 499 -20.49 22.21 -6.83
N LEU A 500 -21.71 22.08 -6.32
CA LEU A 500 -22.14 22.69 -5.06
C LEU A 500 -22.26 21.64 -3.97
N LEU A 501 -21.90 22.04 -2.76
CA LEU A 501 -22.07 21.27 -1.54
C LEU A 501 -22.98 22.05 -0.58
N ALA A 502 -23.93 21.35 0.05
CA ALA A 502 -24.82 21.90 1.05
C ALA A 502 -24.64 21.21 2.40
N LYS A 503 -24.72 21.97 3.48
CA LYS A 503 -24.68 21.47 4.86
C LYS A 503 -25.79 22.13 5.67
N LEU A 504 -26.63 21.35 6.32
CA LEU A 504 -27.53 21.82 7.38
C LEU A 504 -26.84 21.72 8.75
N THR A 505 -27.19 22.58 9.71
CA THR A 505 -26.65 22.53 11.08
C THR A 505 -26.61 21.11 11.65
N GLY A 506 -25.44 20.70 12.15
CA GLY A 506 -25.22 19.36 12.72
C GLY A 506 -24.97 18.22 11.72
N GLN A 507 -24.99 18.50 10.40
CA GLN A 507 -24.74 17.51 9.35
C GLN A 507 -23.39 17.71 8.65
N SER A 508 -22.94 16.71 7.91
CA SER A 508 -21.81 16.82 6.97
C SER A 508 -22.22 17.54 5.68
N PHE A 509 -21.25 18.05 4.92
CA PHE A 509 -21.53 18.55 3.57
C PHE A 509 -21.92 17.39 2.65
N LEU A 510 -22.99 17.58 1.88
CA LEU A 510 -23.44 16.67 0.83
C LEU A 510 -23.47 17.39 -0.51
N GLY A 511 -23.23 16.65 -1.60
CA GLY A 511 -23.36 17.19 -2.95
C GLY A 511 -24.80 17.51 -3.30
N ILE A 512 -25.01 18.69 -3.90
CA ILE A 512 -26.29 19.04 -4.51
C ILE A 512 -26.10 19.21 -6.01
N PHE A 513 -27.02 18.63 -6.77
CA PHE A 513 -26.94 18.52 -8.21
C PHE A 513 -28.12 19.24 -8.85
N PRO A 514 -27.90 20.05 -9.90
CA PRO A 514 -28.97 20.82 -10.51
C PRO A 514 -29.98 19.92 -11.21
N GLN A 515 -31.25 20.14 -10.93
CA GLN A 515 -32.39 19.62 -11.70
C GLN A 515 -32.87 20.65 -12.73
N SER A 516 -32.76 21.93 -12.39
CA SER A 516 -33.05 23.08 -13.25
C SER A 516 -32.09 24.23 -12.90
N ALA A 517 -32.35 25.44 -13.40
CA ALA A 517 -31.54 26.61 -13.05
C ALA A 517 -31.60 26.94 -11.55
N THR A 518 -32.70 26.65 -10.86
CA THR A 518 -32.93 27.02 -9.46
C THR A 518 -33.22 25.82 -8.56
N GLU A 519 -33.55 24.66 -9.13
CA GLU A 519 -33.82 23.44 -8.37
C GLU A 519 -32.60 22.54 -8.34
N PHE A 520 -32.30 22.01 -7.16
CA PHE A 520 -31.21 21.09 -6.90
C PHE A 520 -31.73 19.90 -6.10
N PHE A 521 -31.07 18.76 -6.26
CA PHE A 521 -31.38 17.55 -5.51
C PHE A 521 -30.11 16.94 -4.91
N TYR A 522 -30.31 16.19 -3.84
CA TYR A 522 -29.27 15.32 -3.29
C TYR A 522 -29.35 13.95 -3.96
N LYS A 523 -28.20 13.32 -4.20
CA LYS A 523 -28.17 11.91 -4.64
C LYS A 523 -28.30 10.95 -3.46
N GLU A 524 -27.92 11.41 -2.28
CA GLU A 524 -27.71 10.63 -1.07
C GLU A 524 -28.93 10.59 -0.14
N VAL A 525 -29.84 11.57 -0.26
CA VAL A 525 -31.06 11.70 0.56
C VAL A 525 -32.26 12.13 -0.29
N GLU A 526 -33.46 11.77 0.14
CA GLU A 526 -34.72 12.18 -0.52
C GLU A 526 -35.10 13.61 -0.12
N ALA A 527 -34.35 14.58 -0.63
CA ALA A 527 -34.61 16.00 -0.45
C ALA A 527 -34.34 16.78 -1.75
N GLN A 528 -34.92 17.97 -1.86
CA GLN A 528 -34.62 18.95 -2.90
C GLN A 528 -34.42 20.32 -2.27
N LEU A 529 -33.60 21.15 -2.93
CA LEU A 529 -33.46 22.55 -2.63
C LEU A 529 -33.94 23.37 -3.82
N THR A 530 -34.78 24.38 -3.58
CA THR A 530 -35.15 25.36 -4.59
C THR A 530 -34.64 26.73 -4.18
N PHE A 531 -33.73 27.31 -4.96
CA PHE A 531 -33.23 28.65 -4.74
C PHE A 531 -34.17 29.69 -5.33
N GLU A 532 -34.61 30.65 -4.51
CA GLU A 532 -35.38 31.79 -4.96
C GLU A 532 -34.47 32.95 -5.34
N LYS A 533 -34.83 33.64 -6.43
CA LYS A 533 -34.16 34.85 -6.90
C LYS A 533 -35.12 36.05 -6.83
N ASP A 534 -34.58 37.23 -6.56
CA ASP A 534 -35.33 38.48 -6.66
C ASP A 534 -35.49 38.96 -8.12
N ALA A 535 -36.14 40.10 -8.31
CA ALA A 535 -36.37 40.70 -9.63
C ALA A 535 -35.08 41.07 -10.39
N ASN A 536 -33.94 41.18 -9.70
CA ASN A 536 -32.63 41.45 -10.29
C ASN A 536 -31.82 40.16 -10.53
N GLY A 537 -32.41 38.99 -10.27
CA GLY A 537 -31.76 37.68 -10.44
C GLY A 537 -30.85 37.29 -9.28
N LYS A 538 -30.82 38.04 -8.17
CA LYS A 538 -30.00 37.71 -7.00
C LYS A 538 -30.68 36.65 -6.14
N VAL A 539 -29.95 35.62 -5.73
CA VAL A 539 -30.48 34.58 -4.84
C VAL A 539 -30.79 35.16 -3.46
N THR A 540 -32.04 35.04 -3.00
CA THR A 540 -32.53 35.62 -1.73
C THR A 540 -32.92 34.58 -0.69
N ALA A 541 -33.23 33.36 -1.11
CA ALA A 541 -33.62 32.28 -0.21
C ALA A 541 -33.36 30.91 -0.86
N LEU A 542 -33.43 29.86 -0.04
CA LEU A 542 -33.58 28.49 -0.50
C LEU A 542 -34.77 27.84 0.22
N ILE A 543 -35.47 26.93 -0.45
CA ILE A 543 -36.55 26.13 0.12
C ILE A 543 -36.07 24.68 0.17
N LEU A 544 -36.08 24.07 1.35
CA LEU A 544 -35.89 22.63 1.52
C LEU A 544 -37.23 21.93 1.33
N HIS A 545 -37.30 21.04 0.33
CA HIS A 545 -38.41 20.11 0.15
C HIS A 545 -38.00 18.75 0.69
N GLN A 546 -38.56 18.34 1.83
CA GLN A 546 -38.22 17.06 2.43
C GLN A 546 -39.41 16.47 3.20
N ASN A 547 -39.68 15.18 3.01
CA ASN A 547 -40.80 14.46 3.63
C ASN A 547 -42.18 15.12 3.40
N GLY A 548 -42.37 15.76 2.24
CA GLY A 548 -43.61 16.48 1.90
C GLY A 548 -43.79 17.81 2.64
N ILE A 549 -42.74 18.32 3.30
CA ILE A 549 -42.73 19.61 3.98
C ILE A 549 -41.76 20.55 3.26
N ASP A 550 -42.24 21.77 3.02
CA ASP A 550 -41.44 22.86 2.47
C ASP A 550 -40.99 23.79 3.58
N GLN A 551 -39.69 24.02 3.70
CA GLN A 551 -39.13 24.92 4.71
C GLN A 551 -38.22 25.95 4.06
N LYS A 552 -38.58 27.22 4.19
CA LYS A 552 -37.87 28.33 3.58
C LYS A 552 -36.76 28.86 4.49
N ALA A 553 -35.56 28.98 3.95
CA ALA A 553 -34.40 29.56 4.60
C ALA A 553 -33.92 30.82 3.87
N LYS A 554 -33.80 31.95 4.58
CA LYS A 554 -33.46 33.24 3.98
C LYS A 554 -31.94 33.39 3.86
N LYS A 555 -31.43 33.87 2.72
CA LYS A 555 -30.00 34.13 2.54
C LYS A 555 -29.56 35.29 3.42
N VAL A 556 -28.50 35.08 4.21
CA VAL A 556 -27.95 36.06 5.16
C VAL A 556 -26.50 36.43 4.93
N GLN A 557 -25.74 35.56 4.25
CA GLN A 557 -24.37 35.83 3.79
C GLN A 557 -24.16 35.28 2.39
#